data_AF-R4LHC9-F1
#
_entry.id   AF-R4LHC9-F1
#
_cell.length_a   1.000
_cell.length_b   1.000
_cell.length_c   1.000
_cell.angle_alpha   90.00
_cell.angle_beta   90.00
_cell.angle_gamma   90.00
#
_symmetry.space_group_name_H-M   'P 1'
#
loop_
_entity.id
_entity.type
_entity.pdbx_description
1 polymer ?
#
loop_
_entity_poly.entity_id
_entity_poly.type
_entity_poly.pdbx_seq_one_letter_code
_entity_poly.pdbx_strand_id
1 'polypeptide(L)' 'MSDSHIHLDAEALAVAATLFGTKTKKDTVNTALRVVAAPVQLCEQLLAIRALLVPVTSAHREGSS' A
#
# COMPACT_ATOMS: atom_id res chain seq x y z
N MET A 1 0.71 20.20 3.62
CA MET A 1 1.81 19.29 4.01
C MET A 1 1.84 19.29 5.51
N SER A 2 1.89 18.11 6.12
CA SER A 2 2.03 17.98 7.58
C SER A 2 3.52 18.02 7.89
N ASP A 3 3.97 19.05 8.61
CA ASP A 3 5.34 19.08 9.09
C ASP A 3 5.43 18.27 10.39
N SER A 4 6.40 17.37 10.46
CA SER A 4 6.63 16.52 11.62
C SER A 4 8.11 16.54 11.96
N HIS A 5 8.41 16.87 13.21
CA HIS A 5 9.77 16.88 13.73
C HIS A 5 10.06 15.53 14.39
N ILE A 6 10.51 14.57 13.58
CA ILE A 6 10.98 13.27 14.04
C ILE A 6 12.50 13.15 13.84
N HIS A 7 13.17 12.47 14.76
CA HIS A 7 14.56 12.10 14.59
C HIS A 7 14.65 10.85 13.72
N LEU A 8 15.48 10.91 12.69
CA LEU A 8 15.74 9.80 11.78
C LEU A 8 17.17 9.32 11.98
N ASP A 9 17.34 8.00 11.99
CA ASP A 9 18.66 7.39 11.91
C ASP A 9 19.34 7.80 10.59
N ALA A 10 20.52 8.39 10.69
CA ALA A 10 21.21 8.97 9.54
C ALA A 10 21.80 7.91 8.61
N GLU A 11 22.22 6.77 9.15
CA GLU A 11 22.82 5.67 8.38
C GLU A 11 21.72 4.95 7.59
N ALA A 12 20.63 4.57 8.25
CA ALA A 12 19.48 3.97 7.61
C ALA A 12 18.91 4.87 6.51
N LEU A 13 18.87 6.20 6.75
CA LEU A 13 18.42 7.17 5.76
C LEU A 13 19.35 7.25 4.55
N ALA A 14 20.67 7.17 4.75
CA ALA A 14 21.65 7.18 3.66
C ALA A 14 21.58 5.89 2.82
N VAL A 15 21.38 4.74 3.47
CA VAL A 15 21.16 3.46 2.79
C VAL A 15 19.89 3.51 1.96
N ALA A 16 18.77 3.98 2.54
CA ALA A 16 17.51 4.12 1.82
C ALA A 16 17.63 5.13 0.66
N ALA A 17 18.33 6.25 0.85
CA ALA A 17 18.53 7.24 -0.21
C ALA A 17 19.32 6.66 -1.39
N THR A 18 20.33 5.84 -1.10
CA THR A 18 21.11 5.13 -2.12
C THR A 18 20.25 4.10 -2.83
N LEU A 19 19.48 3.29 -2.08
CA LEU A 19 18.58 2.27 -2.62
C LEU A 19 17.52 2.87 -3.56
N PHE A 20 16.93 4.01 -3.18
CA PHE A 20 15.87 4.66 -3.95
C PHE A 20 16.40 5.70 -4.96
N GLY A 21 17.70 6.00 -4.97
CA GLY A 21 18.29 7.03 -5.83
C GLY A 21 17.80 8.46 -5.51
N THR A 22 17.38 8.72 -4.28
CA THR A 22 16.78 10.00 -3.87
C THR A 22 17.83 10.96 -3.30
N LYS A 23 17.61 12.26 -3.52
CA LYS A 23 18.56 13.33 -3.13
C LYS A 23 18.20 14.04 -1.83
N THR A 24 16.94 14.00 -1.43
CA THR A 24 16.45 14.70 -0.23
C THR A 24 15.89 13.72 0.79
N LYS A 25 16.06 14.03 2.08
CA LYS A 25 15.50 13.22 3.18
C LYS A 25 14.00 12.98 3.02
N LYS A 26 13.28 14.03 2.63
CA LYS A 26 11.83 14.00 2.38
C LYS A 26 11.47 13.04 1.27
N ASP A 27 12.19 13.06 0.15
CA ASP A 27 11.91 12.17 -0.98
C ASP A 27 12.22 10.72 -0.61
N THR A 28 13.31 10.47 0.12
CA THR A 28 13.67 9.15 0.63
C THR A 28 12.56 8.59 1.53
N VAL A 29 12.15 9.36 2.54
CA VAL A 29 11.12 8.93 3.50
C VAL A 29 9.78 8.71 2.80
N ASN A 30 9.35 9.65 1.95
CA ASN A 30 8.09 9.51 1.23
C ASN A 30 8.10 8.30 0.27
N THR A 31 9.23 8.02 -0.36
CA THR A 31 9.37 6.85 -1.24
C THR A 31 9.31 5.56 -0.42
N ALA A 32 10.06 5.49 0.68
CA ALA A 32 10.03 4.34 1.59
C ALA A 32 8.62 4.06 2.12
N LEU A 33 7.90 5.09 2.56
CA LEU A 33 6.53 4.97 3.06
C LEU A 33 5.54 4.48 2.00
N ARG A 34 5.68 4.92 0.75
CA ARG A 34 4.84 4.42 -0.35
C ARG A 34 5.15 2.96 -0.68
N VAL A 35 6.43 2.60 -0.73
CA VAL A 35 6.85 1.22 -1.03
C VAL A 35 6.34 0.25 0.03
N VAL A 36 6.45 0.60 1.31
CA VAL A 36 5.99 -0.28 2.40
C VAL A 36 4.45 -0.35 2.47
N ALA A 37 3.74 0.72 2.11
CA ALA A 37 2.28 0.74 2.11
C ALA A 37 1.65 0.03 0.89
N ALA A 38 2.35 -0.03 -0.25
CA ALA A 38 1.78 -0.56 -1.49
C ALA A 38 1.22 -1.99 -1.38
N PRO A 39 1.89 -2.96 -0.72
CA PRO A 39 1.32 -4.29 -0.54
C PRO A 39 0.02 -4.29 0.29
N VAL A 40 -0.04 -3.47 1.35
CA VAL A 40 -1.23 -3.35 2.20
C VAL A 40 -2.39 -2.76 1.40
N GLN A 41 -2.13 -1.68 0.65
CA GLN A 41 -3.12 -1.06 -0.23
C GLN A 41 -3.63 -2.04 -1.28
N LEU A 42 -2.75 -2.85 -1.87
CA LEU A 42 -3.15 -3.89 -2.81
C LEU A 42 -4.06 -4.94 -2.16
N CYS A 43 -3.71 -5.42 -0.97
CA CYS A 43 -4.55 -6.36 -0.23
C CYS A 43 -5.93 -5.78 0.09
N GLU A 44 -6.00 -4.53 0.54
CA GLU A 44 -7.26 -3.82 0.81
C GLU A 44 -8.12 -3.69 -0.45
N GLN A 45 -7.50 -3.32 -1.58
CA GLN A 45 -8.18 -3.24 -2.87
C GLN A 45 -8.73 -4.58 -3.34
N LEU A 46 -7.95 -5.66 -3.20
CA LEU A 46 -8.37 -7.01 -3.57
C LEU A 46 -9.54 -7.50 -2.69
N LEU A 47 -9.51 -7.21 -1.38
CA LEU A 47 -10.62 -7.52 -0.48
C LEU A 47 -11.89 -6.74 -0.84
N ALA A 48 -11.75 -5.47 -1.20
CA ALA A 48 -12.88 -4.65 -1.66
C ALA A 48 -13.49 -5.20 -2.96
N ILE A 49 -12.67 -5.58 -3.94
CA ILE A 49 -13.14 -6.22 -5.18
C ILE A 49 -13.86 -7.53 -4.86
N ARG A 50 -13.27 -8.38 -4.00
CA ARG A 50 -13.89 -9.65 -3.59
C ARG A 50 -15.28 -9.42 -3.00
N ALA A 51 -15.47 -8.42 -2.14
CA ALA A 51 -16.77 -8.12 -1.54
C ALA A 51 -17.83 -7.75 -2.59
N LEU A 52 -17.44 -7.07 -3.67
CA LEU A 52 -18.34 -6.68 -4.75
C LEU A 52 -18.72 -7.85 -5.68
N LEU A 53 -17.88 -8.88 -5.79
CA LEU A 53 -18.11 -10.03 -6.67
C LEU A 53 -18.97 -11.14 -6.03
N VAL A 54 -19.36 -11.01 -4.75
CA VAL A 54 -20.04 -12.09 -4.00
C VAL A 54 -21.54 -12.34 -4.31
N PRO A 55 -22.34 -11.51 -5.01
CA PRO A 55 -23.74 -11.89 -5.29
C PRO A 55 -24.01 -12.38 -6.73
N VAL A 56 -23.10 -13.12 -7.38
CA VAL A 56 -23.34 -13.68 -8.75
C VAL A 56 -23.44 -15.21 -8.80
N THR A 57 -23.14 -15.93 -7.73
CA THR A 57 -23.10 -17.41 -7.76
C THR A 57 -24.29 -18.11 -7.09
N SER A 58 -25.28 -17.38 -6.57
CA SER A 58 -26.42 -17.98 -5.82
C SER A 58 -27.79 -17.86 -6.52
N ALA A 59 -27.86 -17.39 -7.77
CA ALA A 59 -29.14 -17.18 -8.48
C ALA A 59 -29.52 -18.27 -9.51
N HIS A 60 -28.84 -19.41 -9.56
CA HIS A 60 -29.21 -20.52 -10.47
C HIS A 60 -29.15 -21.88 -9.77
N ARG A 61 -30.18 -22.16 -8.97
CA ARG A 61 -30.74 -23.46 -8.54
C ARG A 61 -31.68 -23.08 -7.41
N GLU A 62 -32.96 -22.88 -7.67
CA GLU A 62 -33.97 -23.92 -7.43
C GLU A 62 -35.23 -23.55 -8.22
N GLY A 63 -35.63 -24.43 -9.13
CA GLY A 63 -36.79 -24.18 -9.99
C GLY A 63 -36.79 -25.07 -11.22
N SER A 64 -36.80 -26.39 -11.03
CA SER A 64 -37.39 -27.30 -12.01
C SER A 64 -37.66 -28.66 -11.38
N SER A 65 -38.93 -29.06 -11.52
CA SER A 65 -39.55 -30.38 -11.35
C SER A 65 -39.86 -30.86 -9.94
#